data_AF-A0A7S2CP59-F1
#
_entry.id   AF-A0A7S2CP59-F1
#
_cell.length_a   1.000
_cell.length_b   1.000
_cell.length_c   1.000
_cell.angle_alpha   90.00
_cell.angle_beta   90.00
_cell.angle_gamma   90.00
#
_symmetry.space_group_name_H-M   'P 1'
#
loop_
_entity.id
_entity.type
_entity.pdbx_description
1 polymer ?
#
loop_
_entity_poly.entity_id
_entity_poly.type
_entity_poly.pdbx_seq_one_letter_code
_entity_poly.pdbx_strand_id
1 'polypeptide(L)'
;NTFESIKSNEVFKLLTRMKDRGVPVNCVGQQTHIDVSYYNRTNWASGYKENMDRLASLGSQEDPMTLMITEFDAKCTDDHADIPCYHWGHEKEVEQAELYASILKICMELKECKSFESWGWTDAVDFAASDDEYGDRHPFPFDSNLRAKPAYYSMSHMLASTAHGGDGGDGDD
;
A
#
# COMPACT_ATOMS: atom_id res chain seq x y z
N ASN A 1 -2.64 -16.06 5.41
CA ASN A 1 -2.13 -14.97 4.57
C ASN A 1 -3.16 -13.84 4.59
N THR A 2 -2.81 -12.67 5.14
CA THR A 2 -3.76 -11.59 5.48
C THR A 2 -4.49 -11.01 4.25
N PHE A 3 -3.87 -11.08 3.07
CA PHE A 3 -4.45 -10.58 1.83
C PHE A 3 -5.04 -11.68 0.92
N GLU A 4 -5.02 -12.94 1.37
CA GLU A 4 -5.81 -14.06 0.81
C GLU A 4 -7.09 -14.30 1.65
N SER A 5 -7.76 -13.22 2.02
CA SER A 5 -9.03 -13.27 2.74
C SER A 5 -10.21 -13.60 1.81
N ILE A 6 -11.38 -13.86 2.40
CA ILE A 6 -12.63 -14.08 1.66
C ILE A 6 -12.90 -12.95 0.66
N LYS A 7 -12.74 -11.68 1.08
CA LYS A 7 -12.96 -10.51 0.21
C LYS A 7 -12.07 -10.56 -1.03
N SER A 8 -10.78 -10.77 -0.83
CA SER A 8 -9.79 -10.82 -1.89
C SER A 8 -10.10 -11.94 -2.88
N ASN A 9 -10.44 -13.14 -2.39
CA ASN A 9 -10.80 -14.30 -3.21
C ASN A 9 -12.08 -14.08 -4.02
N GLU A 10 -13.11 -13.46 -3.43
CA GLU A 10 -14.35 -13.19 -4.15
C GLU A 10 -14.20 -12.08 -5.20
N VAL A 11 -13.36 -11.07 -4.95
CA VAL A 11 -12.99 -10.07 -5.96
C VAL A 11 -12.27 -10.73 -7.13
N PHE A 12 -11.27 -11.58 -6.87
CA PHE A 12 -10.56 -12.32 -7.92
C PHE A 12 -11.53 -13.15 -8.77
N LYS A 13 -12.40 -13.96 -8.13
CA LYS A 13 -13.42 -14.76 -8.83
C LYS A 13 -14.39 -13.89 -9.64
N LEU A 14 -14.80 -12.73 -9.11
CA LEU A 14 -15.66 -11.79 -9.83
C LEU A 14 -14.99 -11.31 -11.11
N LEU A 15 -13.74 -10.86 -11.02
CA LEU A 15 -12.96 -10.36 -12.15
C LEU A 15 -12.73 -11.45 -13.20
N THR A 16 -12.40 -12.68 -12.78
CA THR A 16 -12.32 -13.84 -13.68
C THR A 16 -13.63 -14.02 -14.46
N ARG A 17 -14.77 -14.08 -13.77
CA ARG A 17 -16.09 -14.23 -14.45
C ARG A 17 -16.44 -13.05 -15.35
N MET A 18 -15.95 -11.84 -15.05
CA MET A 18 -16.14 -10.67 -15.92
C MET A 18 -15.32 -10.83 -17.21
N LYS A 19 -14.04 -11.21 -17.10
CA LYS A 19 -13.17 -11.48 -18.26
C LYS A 19 -13.68 -12.64 -19.12
N ASP A 20 -14.14 -13.73 -18.50
CA ASP A 20 -14.72 -14.88 -19.23
C ASP A 20 -15.94 -14.51 -20.08
N ARG A 21 -16.68 -13.46 -19.69
CA ARG A 21 -17.82 -12.92 -20.43
C ARG A 21 -17.45 -11.80 -21.41
N GLY A 22 -16.16 -11.52 -21.60
CA GLY A 22 -15.67 -10.43 -22.45
C GLY A 22 -15.94 -9.03 -21.91
N VAL A 23 -16.18 -8.87 -20.60
CA VAL A 23 -16.30 -7.53 -20.00
C VAL A 23 -14.91 -6.90 -19.96
N PRO A 24 -14.72 -5.67 -20.48
CA PRO A 24 -13.40 -5.04 -20.61
C PRO A 24 -12.93 -4.42 -19.29
N VAL A 25 -12.76 -5.24 -18.24
CA VAL A 25 -12.10 -4.82 -17.00
C VAL A 25 -10.60 -4.96 -17.19
N ASN A 26 -9.89 -3.83 -17.20
CA ASN A 26 -8.46 -3.75 -17.45
C ASN A 26 -7.70 -3.01 -16.34
N CYS A 27 -8.38 -2.55 -15.30
CA CYS A 27 -7.77 -1.90 -14.14
C CYS A 27 -8.36 -2.41 -12.82
N VAL A 28 -7.53 -2.52 -11.79
CA VAL A 28 -7.95 -2.73 -10.40
C VAL A 28 -7.25 -1.71 -9.50
N GLY A 29 -8.05 -0.88 -8.82
CA GLY A 29 -7.59 -0.03 -7.73
C GLY A 29 -7.71 -0.75 -6.39
N GLN A 30 -6.64 -0.74 -5.62
CA GLN A 30 -6.61 -1.24 -4.25
C GLN A 30 -6.48 -0.04 -3.31
N GLN A 31 -7.53 0.20 -2.53
CA GLN A 31 -7.54 1.28 -1.52
C GLN A 31 -6.37 1.11 -0.55
N THR A 32 -6.25 -0.11 0.01
CA THR A 32 -5.16 -0.48 0.92
C THR A 32 -5.13 0.37 2.20
N HIS A 33 -6.31 0.66 2.76
CA HIS A 33 -6.41 1.10 4.15
C HIS A 33 -5.97 -0.02 5.10
N ILE A 34 -4.88 0.21 5.81
CA ILE A 34 -4.35 -0.72 6.82
C ILE A 34 -4.09 0.03 8.12
N ASP A 35 -3.69 -0.74 9.13
CA ASP A 35 -3.28 -0.22 10.43
C ASP A 35 -1.84 -0.63 10.74
N VAL A 36 -1.17 0.09 11.64
CA VAL A 36 0.25 -0.15 11.96
C VAL A 36 0.53 -1.56 12.47
N SER A 37 -0.47 -2.28 13.01
CA SER A 37 -0.27 -3.65 13.50
C SER A 37 0.01 -4.65 12.40
N TYR A 38 -0.24 -4.31 11.13
CA TYR A 38 0.20 -5.10 9.99
C TYR A 38 1.71 -5.35 10.00
N TYR A 39 2.52 -4.43 10.55
CA TYR A 39 3.97 -4.58 10.67
C TYR A 39 4.35 -5.91 11.35
N ASN A 40 3.59 -6.31 12.38
CA ASN A 40 3.82 -7.52 13.16
C ASN A 40 3.08 -8.76 12.61
N ARG A 41 2.27 -8.62 11.55
CA ARG A 41 1.52 -9.76 10.98
C ARG A 41 2.43 -10.63 10.13
N THR A 42 2.44 -11.93 10.40
CA THR A 42 3.21 -12.88 9.59
C THR A 42 2.77 -12.85 8.12
N ASN A 43 3.73 -12.79 7.20
CA ASN A 43 3.53 -12.86 5.75
C ASN A 43 2.61 -11.77 5.18
N TRP A 44 2.47 -10.62 5.83
CA TRP A 44 1.59 -9.55 5.33
C TRP A 44 2.06 -9.03 3.96
N ALA A 45 3.36 -8.76 3.80
CA ALA A 45 3.93 -8.18 2.59
C ALA A 45 3.94 -9.18 1.43
N SER A 46 4.43 -10.40 1.66
CA SER A 46 4.39 -11.47 0.64
C SER A 46 2.96 -11.78 0.23
N GLY A 47 2.04 -11.77 1.19
CA GLY A 47 0.62 -11.94 0.94
C GLY A 47 -0.02 -10.86 0.10
N TYR A 48 0.31 -9.60 0.38
CA TYR A 48 -0.13 -8.48 -0.44
C TYR A 48 0.38 -8.61 -1.87
N LYS A 49 1.67 -8.94 -2.02
CA LYS A 49 2.29 -9.17 -3.33
C LYS A 49 1.62 -10.32 -4.10
N GLU A 50 1.41 -11.47 -3.46
CA GLU A 50 0.74 -12.63 -4.08
C GLU A 50 -0.67 -12.28 -4.58
N ASN A 51 -1.41 -11.47 -3.82
CA ASN A 51 -2.69 -10.97 -4.28
C ASN A 51 -2.58 -10.05 -5.51
N MET A 52 -1.56 -9.18 -5.55
CA MET A 52 -1.31 -8.34 -6.71
C MET A 52 -0.86 -9.14 -7.94
N ASP A 53 0.01 -10.13 -7.76
CA ASP A 53 0.48 -11.04 -8.81
C ASP A 53 -0.69 -11.76 -9.50
N ARG A 54 -1.63 -12.31 -8.72
CA ARG A 54 -2.79 -12.99 -9.32
C ARG A 54 -3.75 -12.01 -10.00
N LEU A 55 -3.93 -10.79 -9.48
CA LEU A 55 -4.76 -9.78 -10.16
C LEU A 55 -4.12 -9.38 -11.49
N ALA A 56 -2.81 -9.17 -11.52
CA ALA A 56 -2.03 -8.93 -12.73
C ALA A 56 -2.22 -10.06 -13.76
N SER A 57 -2.23 -11.33 -13.32
CA SER A 57 -2.37 -12.48 -14.20
C SER A 57 -3.74 -12.62 -14.88
N LEU A 58 -4.73 -11.78 -14.54
CA LEU A 58 -6.01 -11.72 -15.26
C LEU A 58 -5.92 -10.91 -16.57
N GLY A 59 -4.85 -10.14 -16.75
CA GLY A 59 -4.55 -9.46 -18.02
C GLY A 59 -3.98 -10.41 -19.07
N SER A 60 -4.16 -10.09 -20.35
CA SER A 60 -3.44 -10.74 -21.44
C SER A 60 -2.27 -9.86 -21.91
N GLN A 61 -1.50 -10.32 -22.90
CA GLN A 61 -0.44 -9.48 -23.49
C GLN A 61 -1.02 -8.30 -24.28
N GLU A 62 -2.20 -8.48 -24.88
CA GLU A 62 -2.90 -7.48 -25.69
C GLU A 62 -3.75 -6.52 -24.83
N ASP A 63 -4.25 -6.98 -23.69
CA ASP A 63 -5.04 -6.21 -22.72
C ASP A 63 -4.51 -6.48 -21.29
N PRO A 64 -3.34 -5.92 -20.94
CA PRO A 64 -2.71 -6.14 -19.65
C PRO A 64 -3.54 -5.52 -18.54
N MET A 65 -3.58 -6.18 -17.38
CA MET A 65 -4.20 -5.62 -16.19
C MET A 65 -3.33 -4.50 -15.64
N THR A 66 -3.93 -3.34 -15.42
CA THR A 66 -3.31 -2.22 -14.70
C THR A 66 -3.71 -2.28 -13.23
N LEU A 67 -2.72 -2.28 -12.35
CA LEU A 67 -2.94 -2.22 -10.91
C LEU A 67 -2.59 -0.84 -10.38
N MET A 68 -3.33 -0.39 -9.38
CA MET A 68 -3.11 0.90 -8.73
C MET A 68 -3.32 0.74 -7.24
N ILE A 69 -2.46 1.36 -6.44
CA ILE A 69 -2.74 1.64 -5.04
C ILE A 69 -3.35 3.03 -5.01
N THR A 70 -4.60 3.13 -4.54
CA THR A 70 -5.42 4.33 -4.77
C THR A 70 -5.66 5.18 -3.52
N GLU A 71 -5.58 4.59 -2.32
CA GLU A 71 -6.05 5.25 -1.09
C GLU A 71 -5.17 4.85 0.11
N PHE A 72 -3.86 4.71 -0.08
CA PHE A 72 -3.03 4.11 0.95
C PHE A 72 -2.93 4.99 2.21
N ASP A 73 -3.25 4.38 3.35
CA ASP A 73 -2.95 4.88 4.67
C ASP A 73 -2.63 3.74 5.63
N ALA A 74 -1.90 4.08 6.70
CA ALA A 74 -1.55 3.14 7.76
C ALA A 74 -1.89 3.78 9.11
N LYS A 75 -3.15 3.63 9.53
CA LYS A 75 -3.69 4.21 10.76
C LYS A 75 -3.00 3.63 12.00
N CYS A 76 -2.70 4.48 12.99
CA CYS A 76 -2.22 4.02 14.27
C CYS A 76 -3.28 3.20 15.01
N THR A 77 -2.85 2.14 15.68
CA THR A 77 -3.62 1.36 16.65
C THR A 77 -2.65 0.75 17.66
N ASP A 78 -3.11 0.44 18.87
CA ASP A 78 -2.33 -0.34 19.84
C ASP A 78 -2.36 -1.86 19.58
N ASP A 79 -3.30 -2.38 18.76
CA ASP A 79 -3.38 -3.83 18.46
C ASP A 79 -4.03 -4.15 17.10
N HIS A 80 -5.24 -3.66 16.84
CA HIS A 80 -5.95 -3.84 15.56
C HIS A 80 -6.81 -2.62 15.24
N ALA A 81 -7.28 -2.49 14.00
CA ALA A 81 -8.01 -1.30 13.53
C ALA A 81 -9.14 -0.81 14.46
N ASP A 82 -9.81 -1.72 15.18
CA ASP A 82 -10.91 -1.41 16.11
C ASP A 82 -10.43 -1.08 17.56
N ILE A 83 -9.14 -0.80 17.74
CA ILE A 83 -8.54 -0.38 19.02
C ILE A 83 -7.95 1.03 18.84
N PRO A 84 -8.17 1.96 19.80
CA PRO A 84 -7.57 3.28 19.76
C PRO A 84 -6.04 3.27 19.70
N CYS A 85 -5.48 4.41 19.32
CA CYS A 85 -4.05 4.69 19.41
C CYS A 85 -3.76 5.51 20.68
N TYR A 86 -3.46 4.86 21.81
CA TYR A 86 -3.06 5.61 23.01
C TYR A 86 -1.56 5.92 23.05
N HIS A 87 -0.77 5.14 22.31
CA HIS A 87 0.69 5.20 22.35
C HIS A 87 1.31 5.56 21.00
N TRP A 88 0.99 6.74 20.47
CA TRP A 88 1.71 7.28 19.31
C TRP A 88 3.11 7.78 19.71
N GLY A 89 4.11 7.43 18.91
CA GLY A 89 5.50 7.82 19.16
C GLY A 89 6.44 7.24 18.10
N HIS A 90 7.74 7.49 18.29
CA HIS A 90 8.76 7.18 17.29
C HIS A 90 8.78 5.71 16.83
N GLU A 91 8.53 4.76 17.73
CA GLU A 91 8.46 3.33 17.37
C GLU A 91 7.36 3.06 16.33
N LYS A 92 6.13 3.54 16.58
CA LYS A 92 5.02 3.40 15.62
C LYS A 92 5.22 4.20 14.34
N GLU A 93 5.92 5.34 14.41
CA GLU A 93 6.31 6.08 13.21
C GLU A 93 7.25 5.26 12.31
N VAL A 94 8.18 4.50 12.90
CA VAL A 94 9.07 3.60 12.17
C VAL A 94 8.31 2.41 11.60
N GLU A 95 7.43 1.78 12.37
CA GLU A 95 6.56 0.70 11.88
C GLU A 95 5.69 1.16 10.70
N GLN A 96 5.06 2.34 10.82
CA GLN A 96 4.32 2.97 9.74
C GLN A 96 5.21 3.21 8.52
N ALA A 97 6.45 3.67 8.71
CA ALA A 97 7.37 3.91 7.62
C ALA A 97 7.72 2.64 6.84
N GLU A 98 7.90 1.52 7.54
CA GLU A 98 8.15 0.22 6.92
C GLU A 98 6.95 -0.26 6.10
N LEU A 99 5.72 -0.03 6.57
CA LEU A 99 4.50 -0.33 5.82
C LEU A 99 4.42 0.48 4.51
N TYR A 100 4.63 1.80 4.60
CA TYR A 100 4.66 2.69 3.43
C TYR A 100 5.73 2.27 2.42
N ALA A 101 6.97 2.04 2.87
CA ALA A 101 8.07 1.66 2.00
C ALA A 101 7.85 0.28 1.35
N SER A 102 7.31 -0.69 2.10
CA SER A 102 7.08 -2.05 1.60
C SER A 102 5.96 -2.11 0.56
N ILE A 103 4.83 -1.43 0.78
CA ILE A 103 3.75 -1.37 -0.21
C ILE A 103 4.22 -0.65 -1.48
N LEU A 104 4.94 0.47 -1.34
CA LEU A 104 5.53 1.19 -2.46
C LEU A 104 6.50 0.29 -3.25
N LYS A 105 7.40 -0.41 -2.56
CA LYS A 105 8.33 -1.36 -3.16
C LYS A 105 7.61 -2.46 -3.95
N ILE A 106 6.56 -3.07 -3.37
CA ILE A 106 5.78 -4.11 -4.06
C ILE A 106 5.17 -3.56 -5.35
N CYS A 107 4.64 -2.34 -5.35
CA CYS A 107 4.15 -1.71 -6.57
C CYS A 107 5.26 -1.53 -7.60
N MET A 108 6.43 -1.05 -7.19
CA MET A 108 7.55 -0.81 -8.10
C MET A 108 8.13 -2.11 -8.70
N GLU A 109 8.05 -3.23 -7.97
CA GLU A 109 8.47 -4.55 -8.46
C GLU A 109 7.51 -5.15 -9.50
N LEU A 110 6.25 -4.67 -9.55
CA LEU A 110 5.22 -5.16 -10.46
C LEU A 110 5.06 -4.22 -11.64
N LYS A 111 5.43 -4.67 -12.84
CA LYS A 111 5.26 -3.88 -14.07
C LYS A 111 3.80 -3.49 -14.33
N GLU A 112 2.83 -4.23 -13.81
CA GLU A 112 1.39 -3.96 -13.90
C GLU A 112 0.94 -2.84 -12.94
N CYS A 113 1.67 -2.58 -11.85
CA CYS A 113 1.34 -1.49 -10.94
C CYS A 113 1.81 -0.14 -11.52
N LYS A 114 0.88 0.79 -11.72
CA LYS A 114 1.14 2.06 -12.41
C LYS A 114 0.99 3.29 -11.54
N SER A 115 0.38 3.15 -10.36
CA SER A 115 0.15 4.27 -9.47
C SER A 115 0.23 3.85 -8.00
N PHE A 116 0.77 4.76 -7.19
CA PHE A 116 0.69 4.74 -5.74
C PHE A 116 0.17 6.10 -5.29
N GLU A 117 -1.00 6.09 -4.67
CA GLU A 117 -1.65 7.27 -4.10
C GLU A 117 -1.99 6.99 -2.64
N SER A 118 -1.61 7.93 -1.76
CA SER A 118 -2.08 7.93 -0.39
C SER A 118 -3.40 8.68 -0.29
N TRP A 119 -4.32 8.23 0.58
CA TRP A 119 -5.65 8.84 0.69
C TRP A 119 -5.63 10.30 1.16
N GLY A 120 -4.55 10.66 1.85
CA GLY A 120 -4.18 12.01 2.22
C GLY A 120 -2.68 12.08 2.37
N TRP A 121 -2.17 13.27 2.70
CA TRP A 121 -0.72 13.49 2.81
C TRP A 121 -0.32 14.05 4.18
N THR A 122 -1.25 14.60 4.97
CA THR A 122 -0.94 15.19 6.29
C THR A 122 -2.01 14.87 7.33
N ASP A 123 -1.56 14.63 8.56
CA ASP A 123 -2.39 14.41 9.75
C ASP A 123 -3.10 15.70 10.23
N ALA A 124 -2.93 16.84 9.53
CA ALA A 124 -3.56 18.12 9.87
C ALA A 124 -5.02 18.25 9.37
N VAL A 125 -5.53 17.28 8.62
CA VAL A 125 -6.90 17.30 8.08
C VAL A 125 -7.88 16.57 8.99
N ASP A 126 -9.14 17.03 9.03
CA ASP A 126 -10.18 16.47 9.90
C ASP A 126 -10.34 14.94 9.73
N PHE A 127 -10.21 14.42 8.51
CA PHE A 127 -10.24 12.97 8.25
C PHE A 127 -9.22 12.20 9.11
N ALA A 128 -8.00 12.72 9.30
CA ALA A 128 -6.98 12.05 10.11
C ALA A 128 -7.34 12.00 11.62
N ALA A 129 -8.19 12.93 12.06
CA ALA A 129 -8.54 13.14 13.46
C ALA A 129 -9.96 12.69 13.85
N SER A 130 -10.87 12.50 12.89
CA SER A 130 -12.30 12.27 13.17
C SER A 130 -12.99 11.27 12.26
N ASP A 131 -12.27 10.58 11.37
CA ASP A 131 -12.88 9.61 10.44
C ASP A 131 -13.33 8.31 11.13
N ASP A 132 -12.91 8.07 12.37
CA ASP A 132 -13.40 6.95 13.16
C ASP A 132 -13.73 7.35 14.62
N GLU A 133 -14.40 6.44 15.34
CA GLU A 133 -14.79 6.65 16.73
C GLU A 133 -13.62 6.72 17.71
N TYR A 134 -12.39 6.52 17.22
CA TYR A 134 -11.18 6.37 18.03
C TYR A 134 -10.25 7.59 17.93
N GLY A 135 -10.60 8.62 17.16
CA GLY A 135 -9.96 9.93 17.17
C GLY A 135 -8.71 10.02 16.28
N ASP A 136 -7.65 10.65 16.78
CA ASP A 136 -6.41 10.89 16.02
C ASP A 136 -5.67 9.57 15.73
N ARG A 137 -5.53 9.26 14.45
CA ARG A 137 -4.92 8.02 13.95
C ARG A 137 -3.56 8.20 13.31
N HIS A 138 -3.09 9.44 13.14
CA HIS A 138 -1.80 9.72 12.48
C HIS A 138 -1.53 8.93 11.17
N PRO A 139 -2.49 8.78 10.23
CA PRO A 139 -2.38 7.86 9.10
C PRO A 139 -1.31 8.20 8.06
N PHE A 140 -0.89 9.47 7.96
CA PHE A 140 -0.23 9.99 6.76
C PHE A 140 1.27 10.31 6.94
N PRO A 141 2.03 10.55 5.86
CA PRO A 141 3.48 10.79 5.93
C PRO A 141 3.92 12.14 6.52
N PHE A 142 3.01 13.08 6.78
CA PHE A 142 3.29 14.36 7.42
C PHE A 142 2.42 14.52 8.66
N ASP A 143 3.00 15.01 9.76
CA ASP A 143 2.28 15.22 11.02
C ASP A 143 1.28 16.41 10.93
N SER A 144 0.55 16.66 12.01
CA SER A 144 -0.42 17.76 12.12
C SER A 144 0.22 19.16 12.10
N ASN A 145 1.55 19.24 12.24
CA ASN A 145 2.33 20.47 12.09
C ASN A 145 3.04 20.55 10.72
N LEU A 146 2.67 19.69 9.77
CA LEU A 146 3.23 19.61 8.42
C LEU A 146 4.72 19.21 8.40
N ARG A 147 5.22 18.55 9.45
CA ARG A 147 6.57 18.00 9.49
C ARG A 147 6.56 16.60 8.90
N ALA A 148 7.53 16.30 8.05
CA ALA A 148 7.69 14.97 7.49
C ALA A 148 7.98 13.94 8.59
N LYS A 149 7.24 12.83 8.57
CA LYS A 149 7.42 11.66 9.42
C LYS A 149 8.41 10.69 8.77
N PRO A 150 8.94 9.69 9.50
CA PRO A 150 9.76 8.62 8.94
C PRO A 150 9.20 8.00 7.66
N ALA A 151 7.87 7.84 7.54
CA ALA A 151 7.21 7.32 6.34
C ALA A 151 7.54 8.09 5.05
N TYR A 152 7.58 9.42 5.10
CA TYR A 152 7.97 10.25 3.95
C TYR A 152 9.40 9.95 3.51
N TYR A 153 10.33 9.90 4.47
CA TYR A 153 11.74 9.68 4.20
C TYR A 153 12.00 8.27 3.66
N SER A 154 11.35 7.24 4.21
CA SER A 154 11.50 5.86 3.74
C SER A 154 10.98 5.67 2.31
N MET A 155 9.83 6.27 1.96
CA MET A 155 9.36 6.28 0.57
C MET A 155 10.32 7.01 -0.37
N SER A 156 10.80 8.19 0.04
CA SER A 156 11.75 8.98 -0.76
C SER A 156 13.04 8.20 -1.03
N HIS A 157 13.55 7.49 -0.01
CA HIS A 157 14.72 6.63 -0.16
C HIS A 157 14.46 5.44 -1.09
N MET A 158 13.29 4.80 -0.99
CA MET A 158 12.90 3.69 -1.87
C MET A 158 12.85 4.13 -3.34
N LEU A 159 12.25 5.29 -3.62
CA LEU A 159 12.21 5.85 -4.98
C LEU A 159 13.60 6.20 -5.52
N ALA A 160 14.47 6.75 -4.66
CA ALA A 160 15.83 7.11 -5.04
C ALA A 160 16.70 5.87 -5.33
N SER A 161 16.60 4.82 -4.53
CA SER A 161 17.44 3.62 -4.67
C SER A 161 17.14 2.86 -5.96
N THR A 162 15.88 2.81 -6.40
CA THR A 162 15.51 2.20 -7.68
C THR A 162 15.96 3.01 -8.89
N ALA A 163 16.07 4.33 -8.75
CA ALA A 163 16.59 5.17 -9.84
C ALA A 163 18.08 4.93 -10.10
N HIS A 164 18.84 4.51 -9.08
CA HIS A 164 20.29 4.27 -9.18
C HIS A 164 20.62 2.80 -9.53
N GLY A 165 19.69 1.86 -9.38
CA GLY A 165 19.85 0.47 -9.78
C GLY A 165 19.67 0.20 -11.28
N GLY A 166 19.29 1.23 -12.07
CA GLY A 166 19.07 1.13 -13.51
C GLY A 166 20.29 1.45 -14.39
N ASP A 167 21.44 1.80 -13.80
CA ASP A 167 22.64 2.27 -14.52
C ASP A 167 23.81 1.25 -14.46
N GLY A 168 23.51 -0.02 -14.18
CA GLY A 168 24.51 -1.07 -13.94
C GLY A 168 24.86 -1.96 -15.14
N GLY A 169 24.72 -1.47 -16.36
CA GLY A 169 24.98 -2.26 -17.56
C GLY A 169 25.40 -1.41 -18.75
N ASP A 170 26.66 -1.00 -18.78
CA ASP A 170 27.56 -1.12 -19.94
C ASP A 170 28.86 -0.32 -19.68
N GLY A 171 30.02 -1.00 -19.84
CA GLY A 171 31.26 -0.34 -20.24
C GLY A 171 32.45 -0.41 -19.28
N ASP A 172 33.47 -1.15 -19.74
CA ASP A 172 34.91 -0.89 -19.62
C ASP A 172 35.67 -1.30 -18.33
N ASP A 173 36.15 -2.56 -18.31
CA ASP A 173 37.57 -2.95 -18.52
C ASP A 173 37.77 -4.48 -18.50
#